data_AF-A0A929A141-F1
#
_entry.id   AF-A0A929A141-F1
#
_cell.length_a   1.000
_cell.length_b   1.000
_cell.length_c   1.000
_cell.angle_alpha   90.00
_cell.angle_beta   90.00
_cell.angle_gamma   90.00
#
_symmetry.space_group_name_H-M   'P 1'
#
loop_
_entity.id
_entity.type
_entity.pdbx_description
1 polymer ?
#
loop_
_entity_poly.entity_id
_entity_poly.type
_entity_poly.pdbx_seq_one_letter_code
_entity_poly.pdbx_strand_id
1 'polypeptide(L)' 'MLFSEDKTQLKDNDFLTFTGIPPEVFEYRLGNRSALDWVIAQYCVKTDKRSGIINDPNHLDNEQYIARLIKSVSF' A
#
# COMPACT_ATOMS: atom_id res chain seq x y z
N MET A 1 6.11 -1.91 -2.10
CA MET A 1 5.02 -2.37 -1.22
C MET A 1 4.74 -3.86 -1.40
N LEU A 2 5.03 -4.66 -0.38
CA LEU A 2 4.79 -6.10 -0.33
C LEU A 2 4.34 -6.50 1.08
N PHE A 3 3.30 -7.32 1.19
CA PHE A 3 2.87 -7.90 2.46
C PHE A 3 3.76 -9.09 2.86
N SER A 4 3.90 -9.31 4.17
CA SER A 4 4.36 -10.59 4.71
C SER A 4 3.32 -11.70 4.44
N GLU A 5 3.74 -12.95 4.55
CA GLU A 5 2.86 -14.12 4.29
C GLU A 5 1.64 -14.14 5.21
N ASP A 6 1.81 -13.75 6.47
CA ASP A 6 0.76 -13.64 7.49
C ASP A 6 -0.01 -12.31 7.45
N LYS A 7 0.35 -11.40 6.52
CA LYS A 7 -0.23 -10.05 6.36
C LYS A 7 -0.17 -9.16 7.60
N THR A 8 0.65 -9.47 8.59
CA THR A 8 0.86 -8.62 9.77
C THR A 8 1.86 -7.48 9.50
N GLN A 9 2.58 -7.55 8.38
CA GLN A 9 3.59 -6.57 7.99
C GLN A 9 3.43 -6.14 6.53
N LEU A 10 3.72 -4.86 6.26
CA LEU A 10 3.77 -4.28 4.92
C LEU A 10 5.12 -3.59 4.73
N LYS A 11 5.97 -4.16 3.88
CA LYS A 11 7.23 -3.54 3.45
C LYS A 11 6.95 -2.53 2.35
N ASP A 12 7.10 -1.25 2.63
CA ASP A 12 6.90 -0.19 1.64
C ASP A 12 8.07 -0.12 0.66
N ASN A 13 9.26 0.10 1.23
CA ASN A 13 10.55 0.18 0.55
C ASN A 13 11.64 -0.50 1.41
N ASP A 14 12.92 -0.36 1.05
CA ASP A 14 14.02 -1.02 1.79
C ASP A 14 14.27 -0.46 3.20
N PHE A 15 13.73 0.71 3.52
CA PHE A 15 13.92 1.41 4.79
C PHE A 15 12.65 1.50 5.65
N LEU A 16 11.46 1.32 5.06
CA LEU A 16 10.18 1.48 5.74
C LEU A 16 9.35 0.19 5.69
N THR A 17 9.02 -0.32 6.87
CA THR A 17 8.10 -1.45 7.07
C THR A 17 7.07 -1.09 8.13
N PHE A 18 5.79 -1.26 7.81
CA PHE A 18 4.69 -1.18 8.77
C PHE A 18 4.49 -2.56 9.40
N THR A 19 4.36 -2.62 10.72
CA THR A 19 4.23 -3.86 11.48
C THR A 19 3.03 -3.82 12.40
N GLY A 20 2.47 -4.98 12.73
CA GLY A 20 1.33 -5.09 13.63
C GLY A 20 0.02 -4.64 12.99
N ILE A 21 -0.11 -4.83 11.67
CA ILE A 21 -1.37 -4.55 10.96
C ILE A 21 -2.44 -5.51 11.51
N PRO A 22 -3.52 -4.99 12.11
CA PRO A 22 -4.56 -5.83 12.69
C PRO A 22 -5.32 -6.61 11.60
N PRO A 23 -5.71 -7.87 11.83
CA PRO A 23 -6.42 -8.68 10.85
C PRO A 23 -7.78 -8.07 10.46
N GLU A 24 -8.45 -7.37 11.37
CA GLU A 24 -9.74 -6.70 11.11
C GLU A 24 -9.69 -5.66 9.99
N VAL A 25 -8.52 -5.09 9.68
CA VAL A 25 -8.34 -4.16 8.55
C VAL A 25 -8.69 -4.82 7.22
N PHE A 26 -8.51 -6.15 7.11
CA PHE A 26 -8.82 -6.90 5.91
C PHE A 26 -10.30 -7.33 5.81
N GLU A 27 -11.06 -7.21 6.90
CA GLU A 27 -12.49 -7.56 6.96
C GLU A 27 -13.38 -6.48 6.33
N TYR A 28 -12.95 -5.22 6.35
CA TYR A 28 -13.65 -4.16 5.63
C TYR A 28 -13.35 -4.22 4.13
N ARG A 29 -14.33 -4.70 3.36
CA ARG A 29 -14.19 -4.99 1.92
C ARG A 29 -14.96 -4.01 1.04
N LEU A 30 -14.32 -3.63 -0.05
CA LEU A 30 -14.90 -2.90 -1.17
C LEU A 30 -14.84 -3.80 -2.41
N GLY A 31 -15.94 -4.52 -2.66
CA GLY A 31 -15.98 -5.62 -3.63
C GLY A 31 -15.10 -6.80 -3.18
N ASN A 32 -14.16 -7.20 -4.04
CA ASN A 32 -13.33 -8.38 -3.81
C ASN A 32 -12.04 -8.11 -3.03
N ARG A 33 -11.78 -6.86 -2.59
CA ARG A 33 -10.53 -6.46 -1.91
C ARG A 33 -10.84 -5.71 -0.62
N SER A 34 -9.93 -5.76 0.36
CA SER A 34 -10.02 -4.87 1.52
C SER A 34 -9.69 -3.42 1.13
N ALA A 35 -10.06 -2.46 1.99
CA ALA A 35 -9.67 -1.07 1.78
C ALA A 35 -8.13 -0.90 1.73
N LEU A 36 -7.40 -1.63 2.57
CA LEU A 36 -5.93 -1.58 2.56
C LEU A 36 -5.34 -2.19 1.28
N ASP A 37 -5.90 -3.31 0.80
CA ASP A 37 -5.51 -3.90 -0.50
C ASP A 37 -5.72 -2.92 -1.66
N TRP A 38 -6.79 -2.11 -1.60
CA TRP A 38 -7.05 -1.05 -2.58
C TRP A 38 -5.97 0.03 -2.56
N VAL A 39 -5.62 0.54 -1.37
CA VAL A 39 -4.56 1.54 -1.21
C VAL A 39 -3.24 1.04 -1.77
N ILE A 40 -2.81 -0.17 -1.38
CA ILE A 40 -1.53 -0.74 -1.82
C ILE A 40 -1.53 -0.98 -3.33
N ALA A 41 -2.63 -1.47 -3.89
CA ALA A 41 -2.74 -1.69 -5.32
C ALA A 41 -2.65 -0.38 -6.10
N GLN A 42 -3.20 0.72 -5.58
CA GLN A 42 -3.21 2.01 -6.27
C GLN A 42 -1.91 2.80 -6.10
N TYR A 43 -1.30 2.75 -4.92
CA TYR A 43 -0.14 3.55 -4.54
C TYR A 43 1.21 2.81 -4.65
N CYS A 44 1.28 1.81 -5.55
CA CYS A 44 2.52 1.10 -5.87
C CYS A 44 3.04 1.53 -7.24
N VAL A 45 4.37 1.71 -7.36
CA VAL A 45 5.03 2.01 -8.64
C VAL A 45 4.80 0.86 -9.61
N LYS A 46 4.26 1.16 -10.79
CA LYS A 46 3.98 0.17 -11.83
C LYS A 46 4.43 0.65 -13.18
N THR A 47 5.06 -0.23 -13.95
CA THR A 47 5.39 0.02 -15.35
C THR A 47 4.40 -0.74 -16.22
N ASP A 48 3.65 -0.03 -17.06
CA ASP A 48 2.83 -0.67 -18.09
C ASP A 48 3.74 -1.32 -19.13
N LYS A 49 3.66 -2.64 -19.28
CA LYS A 49 4.58 -3.40 -20.15
C LYS A 49 4.42 -3.06 -21.64
N ARG A 50 3.25 -2.61 -22.06
CA ARG A 50 2.96 -2.34 -23.47
C ARG A 50 3.46 -0.97 -23.91
N SER A 51 3.28 0.04 -23.07
CA SER A 51 3.65 1.43 -23.36
C SER A 51 4.98 1.87 -22.74
N GLY A 52 5.48 1.15 -21.74
CA GLY A 52 6.65 1.55 -20.95
C GLY A 52 6.39 2.69 -19.96
N ILE A 53 5.15 3.18 -19.85
CA ILE A 53 4.81 4.28 -18.95
C ILE A 53 4.93 3.82 -17.50
N ILE A 54 5.69 4.57 -16.71
CA ILE A 54 5.83 4.38 -15.26
C ILE A 54 4.75 5.21 -14.57
N ASN A 55 3.85 4.53 -13.87
CA ASN A 55 2.93 5.14 -12.92
C ASN A 55 3.60 5.12 -11.55
N ASP A 56 4.18 6.25 -11.16
CA ASP A 56 4.78 6.47 -9.85
C ASP A 56 3.87 7.41 -9.03
N PRO A 57 3.26 6.93 -7.94
CA PRO A 57 2.39 7.74 -7.08
C PRO A 57 3.15 8.57 -6.05
N ASN A 58 4.49 8.48 -5.99
CA ASN A 58 5.31 9.27 -5.08
C ASN A 58 5.39 10.73 -5.55
N HIS A 59 5.16 11.66 -4.64
CA HIS A 59 5.25 13.09 -4.89
C HIS A 59 6.21 13.74 -3.90
N LEU A 60 7.24 14.43 -4.41
CA LEU A 60 8.26 15.10 -3.59
C LEU A 60 7.67 16.19 -2.69
N ASP A 61 6.57 16.82 -3.12
CA ASP A 61 5.88 17.84 -2.31
C ASP A 61 5.16 17.26 -1.09
N ASN A 62 4.94 15.94 -1.04
CA ASN A 62 4.27 15.28 0.07
C ASN A 62 4.72 13.81 0.24
N GLU A 63 6.01 13.64 0.52
CA GLU A 63 6.66 12.33 0.65
C GLU A 63 5.98 11.39 1.67
N GLN A 64 5.33 11.97 2.69
CA GLN A 64 4.69 11.20 3.77
C GLN A 64 3.23 10.84 3.49
N TYR A 65 2.64 11.31 2.38
CA TYR A 65 1.21 11.14 2.11
C TYR A 65 0.78 9.68 2.17
N ILE A 66 1.49 8.82 1.43
CA ILE A 66 1.17 7.41 1.30
C ILE A 66 1.29 6.69 2.65
N ALA A 67 2.35 7.00 3.41
CA ALA A 67 2.56 6.43 4.74
C ALA A 67 1.45 6.84 5.73
N ARG A 68 0.99 8.09 5.68
CA ARG A 68 -0.15 8.57 6.49
C ARG A 68 -1.47 7.94 6.05
N LEU A 69 -1.67 7.78 4.75
CA LEU A 69 -2.86 7.12 4.19
C LEU A 69 -2.95 5.67 4.67
N ILE A 70 -1.86 4.90 4.55
CA ILE A 70 -1.79 3.53 5.06
C ILE A 70 -2.12 3.49 6.56
N LYS A 71 -1.54 4.41 7.35
CA LYS A 71 -1.84 4.48 8.78
C LYS A 71 -3.32 4.73 9.04
N SER A 72 -3.94 5.71 8.37
CA SER A 72 -5.36 6.04 8.57
C SER A 72 -6.36 4.94 8.20
N VAL A 73 -5.95 4.00 7.34
CA VAL A 73 -6.79 2.86 6.93
C VAL A 73 -6.52 1.63 7.81
N SER A 74 -5.39 1.59 8.51
CA SER A 74 -4.94 0.42 9.27
C SER A 74 -5.01 0.60 10.80
N PHE A 75 -5.04 1.84 11.31
CA PHE A 75 -4.95 2.20 12.72
C PHE A 75 -5.81 3.43 13.06
#